data_AF-A0A7X6Q1J9-F1
#
_entry.id   AF-A0A7X6Q1J9-F1
#
_cell.length_a   1.000
_cell.length_b   1.000
_cell.length_c   1.000
_cell.angle_alpha   90.00
_cell.angle_beta   90.00
_cell.angle_gamma   90.00
#
_symmetry.space_group_name_H-M   'P 1'
#
loop_
_entity.id
_entity.type
_entity.pdbx_description
1 polymer ?
#
loop_
_entity_poly.entity_id
_entity_poly.type
_entity_poly.pdbx_seq_one_letter_code
_entity_poly.pdbx_strand_id
1 'polypeptide(L)'
;MLAVTEVNGCEACSYMHTKLALEEGLSTQEINDILGGELAGIPDQERVGILFAQHYADQKGKASKKSWQRLIDEYGREHAMVILAMARVIQVGNIYGMAVSAIRDRFRGKPSGKTSLLYELSIIVLVFLYLPIAGIQALIEKIRRKTLDPF
;
A
#
# COMPACT_ATOMS: atom_id res chain seq x y z
N MET A 1 6.87 1.87 -0.72
CA MET A 1 5.81 1.61 -1.72
C MET A 1 5.89 0.19 -2.27
N LEU A 2 7.06 -0.22 -2.76
CA LEU A 2 7.33 -1.58 -3.25
C LEU A 2 6.89 -2.67 -2.27
N ALA A 3 7.24 -2.55 -0.99
CA ALA A 3 6.88 -3.51 0.06
C ALA A 3 5.38 -3.86 0.16
N VAL A 4 4.49 -2.87 0.09
CA VAL A 4 3.03 -3.11 0.11
C VAL A 4 2.56 -3.73 -1.21
N THR A 5 3.19 -3.31 -2.31
CA THR A 5 2.85 -3.75 -3.67
C THR A 5 3.23 -5.20 -3.93
N GLU A 6 4.37 -5.63 -3.39
CA GLU A 6 4.86 -7.01 -3.41
C GLU A 6 3.82 -7.94 -2.78
N VAL A 7 3.47 -7.70 -1.51
CA VAL A 7 2.46 -8.50 -0.79
C VAL A 7 1.10 -8.53 -1.50
N ASN A 8 0.65 -7.39 -2.05
CA ASN A 8 -0.64 -7.32 -2.75
C ASN A 8 -0.61 -7.92 -4.17
N GLY A 9 0.58 -8.16 -4.75
CA GLY A 9 0.73 -8.69 -6.11
C GLY A 9 0.22 -7.77 -7.22
N CYS A 10 0.25 -6.44 -7.04
CA CYS A 10 -0.17 -5.51 -8.10
C CYS A 10 0.95 -5.33 -9.15
N GLU A 11 0.89 -6.06 -10.26
CA GLU A 11 1.90 -6.04 -11.32
C GLU A 11 2.14 -4.63 -11.91
N ALA A 12 1.07 -3.92 -12.28
CA ALA A 12 1.20 -2.56 -12.83
C ALA A 12 1.81 -1.58 -11.82
N CYS A 13 1.47 -1.74 -10.54
CA CYS A 13 2.04 -0.93 -9.47
C CYS A 13 3.51 -1.29 -9.24
N SER A 14 3.87 -2.57 -9.33
CA SER A 14 5.24 -3.06 -9.20
C SER A 14 6.12 -2.43 -10.28
N TYR A 15 5.68 -2.47 -11.54
CA TYR A 15 6.37 -1.80 -12.64
C TYR A 15 6.55 -0.30 -12.40
N MET A 16 5.46 0.39 -12.04
CA MET A 16 5.48 1.83 -11.81
C MET A 16 6.40 2.22 -10.64
N HIS A 17 6.29 1.54 -9.50
CA HIS A 17 7.08 1.87 -8.32
C HIS A 17 8.54 1.42 -8.44
N THR A 18 8.85 0.40 -9.23
CA THR A 18 10.23 0.04 -9.58
C THR A 18 10.89 1.15 -10.38
N LYS A 19 10.18 1.71 -11.37
CA LYS A 19 10.68 2.86 -12.13
C LYS A 19 10.99 4.03 -11.19
N LEU A 20 10.06 4.39 -10.31
CA LEU A 20 10.26 5.49 -9.36
C LEU A 20 11.42 5.19 -8.39
N ALA A 21 11.55 3.97 -7.89
CA ALA A 21 12.64 3.58 -7.01
C ALA A 21 14.01 3.73 -7.68
N LEU A 22 14.13 3.36 -8.96
CA LEU A 22 15.35 3.58 -9.75
C LEU A 22 15.66 5.07 -9.93
N GLU A 23 14.64 5.89 -10.19
CA GLU A 23 14.78 7.34 -10.35
C GLU A 23 15.22 8.03 -9.04
N GLU A 24 14.80 7.51 -7.89
CA GLU A 24 15.21 7.96 -6.55
C GLU A 24 16.56 7.35 -6.09
N GLY A 25 17.19 6.52 -6.92
CA GLY A 25 18.56 6.04 -6.69
C GLY A 25 18.70 4.74 -5.92
N LEU A 26 17.62 3.97 -5.71
CA LEU A 26 17.74 2.62 -5.14
C LEU A 26 18.50 1.71 -6.10
N SER A 27 19.35 0.85 -5.55
CA SER A 27 20.05 -0.16 -6.34
C SER A 27 19.08 -1.23 -6.85
N THR A 28 19.44 -1.86 -7.96
CA THR A 28 18.68 -3.01 -8.48
C THR A 28 18.58 -4.15 -7.47
N GLN A 29 19.60 -4.33 -6.62
CA GLN A 29 19.57 -5.34 -5.56
C GLN A 29 18.51 -5.01 -4.51
N GLU A 30 18.49 -3.78 -3.99
CA GLU A 30 17.49 -3.36 -3.00
C GLU A 30 16.06 -3.49 -3.53
N ILE A 31 15.82 -3.12 -4.79
CA ILE A 31 14.52 -3.25 -5.42
C ILE A 31 14.11 -4.73 -5.55
N ASN A 32 15.03 -5.58 -6.00
CA ASN A 32 14.78 -7.02 -6.14
C ASN A 32 14.52 -7.67 -4.79
N ASP A 33 15.28 -7.31 -3.76
CA ASP A 33 15.09 -7.82 -2.41
C ASP A 33 13.70 -7.44 -1.88
N ILE A 34 13.31 -6.16 -1.98
CA ILE A 34 11.98 -5.72 -1.51
C ILE A 34 10.86 -6.44 -2.29
N LEU A 35 11.00 -6.61 -3.61
CA LEU A 35 10.01 -7.31 -4.44
C LEU A 35 10.04 -8.83 -4.27
N GLY A 36 11.13 -9.39 -3.76
CA GLY A 36 11.25 -10.80 -3.39
C GLY A 36 10.83 -11.10 -1.95
N GLY A 37 10.48 -10.08 -1.17
CA GLY A 37 10.19 -10.23 0.25
C GLY A 37 11.43 -10.47 1.11
N GLU A 38 12.61 -10.13 0.60
CA GLU A 38 13.92 -10.28 1.25
C GLU A 38 14.43 -8.94 1.78
N LEU A 39 15.39 -8.99 2.71
CA LEU A 39 15.96 -7.80 3.36
C LEU A 39 17.50 -7.77 3.30
N ALA A 40 18.11 -8.67 2.54
CA ALA A 40 19.56 -8.90 2.57
C ALA A 40 20.37 -7.64 2.22
N GLY A 41 19.99 -6.95 1.15
CA GLY A 41 20.58 -5.70 0.67
C GLY A 41 19.99 -4.44 1.29
N ILE A 42 19.02 -4.56 2.19
CA ILE A 42 18.32 -3.42 2.81
C ILE A 42 19.08 -2.91 4.04
N PRO A 43 19.33 -1.59 4.15
CA PRO A 43 19.92 -1.00 5.35
C PRO A 43 19.13 -1.34 6.62
N ASP A 44 19.84 -1.69 7.70
CA ASP A 44 19.20 -2.14 8.96
C ASP A 44 18.13 -1.17 9.47
N GLN A 45 18.42 0.13 9.39
CA GLN A 45 17.53 1.21 9.79
C GLN A 45 16.25 1.31 8.96
N GLU A 46 16.14 0.66 7.80
CA GLU A 46 14.94 0.70 6.94
C GLU A 46 14.08 -0.58 7.04
N ARG A 47 14.67 -1.66 7.56
CA ARG A 47 14.05 -2.99 7.62
C ARG A 47 12.75 -3.00 8.41
N VAL A 48 12.68 -2.27 9.53
CA VAL A 48 11.46 -2.21 10.37
C VAL A 48 10.30 -1.56 9.60
N GLY A 49 10.57 -0.50 8.84
CA GLY A 49 9.57 0.18 8.01
C GLY A 49 9.06 -0.71 6.88
N ILE A 50 9.96 -1.44 6.22
CA ILE A 50 9.61 -2.39 5.15
C ILE A 50 8.78 -3.56 5.70
N LEU A 51 9.21 -4.18 6.80
CA LEU A 51 8.48 -5.28 7.45
C LEU A 51 7.11 -4.83 7.96
N PHE A 52 7.02 -3.62 8.53
CA PHE A 52 5.73 -3.06 8.92
C PHE A 52 4.80 -2.90 7.71
N ALA A 53 5.32 -2.37 6.60
CA ALA A 53 4.54 -2.18 5.38
C ALA A 53 4.05 -3.52 4.79
N GLN A 54 4.90 -4.55 4.76
CA GLN A 54 4.53 -5.90 4.33
C GLN A 54 3.46 -6.51 5.25
N HIS A 55 3.67 -6.46 6.57
CA HIS A 55 2.70 -6.95 7.54
C HIS A 55 1.37 -6.21 7.43
N TYR A 56 1.39 -4.89 7.26
CA TYR A 56 0.18 -4.09 7.08
C TYR A 56 -0.63 -4.53 5.85
N ALA A 57 0.05 -4.82 4.74
CA ALA A 57 -0.56 -5.33 3.52
C ALA A 57 -1.16 -6.73 3.71
N ASP A 58 -0.39 -7.65 4.30
CA ASP A 58 -0.80 -9.02 4.60
C ASP A 58 -2.05 -9.06 5.51
N GLN A 59 -2.10 -8.15 6.49
CA GLN A 59 -3.23 -7.98 7.39
C GLN A 59 -4.40 -7.16 6.79
N LYS A 60 -4.48 -7.06 5.45
CA LYS A 60 -5.54 -6.39 4.70
C LYS A 60 -5.73 -4.93 5.11
N GLY A 61 -4.62 -4.22 5.28
CA GLY A 61 -4.61 -2.80 5.63
C GLY A 61 -4.87 -2.52 7.12
N LYS A 62 -4.56 -3.47 8.01
CA LYS A 62 -4.70 -3.30 9.46
C LYS A 62 -3.35 -3.47 10.14
N ALA A 63 -2.91 -2.43 10.85
CA ALA A 63 -1.75 -2.57 11.72
C ALA A 63 -2.13 -3.41 12.95
N SER A 64 -1.17 -4.16 13.49
CA SER A 64 -1.27 -4.77 14.83
C SER A 64 -0.64 -3.86 15.88
N LYS A 65 -1.15 -3.87 17.12
CA LYS A 65 -0.61 -3.00 18.21
C LYS A 65 0.91 -3.17 18.38
N LYS A 66 1.38 -4.42 18.30
CA LYS A 66 2.80 -4.75 18.43
C LYS A 66 3.64 -4.21 17.27
N SER A 67 3.19 -4.39 16.03
CA SER A 67 3.92 -3.85 14.85
C SER A 67 3.96 -2.32 14.86
N TRP A 68 2.87 -1.69 15.27
CA TRP A 68 2.79 -0.24 15.41
C TRP A 68 3.73 0.30 16.49
N GLN A 69 3.74 -0.32 17.67
CA GLN A 69 4.65 0.08 18.73
C GLN A 69 6.11 -0.10 18.29
N ARG A 70 6.46 -1.22 17.65
CA ARG A 70 7.81 -1.44 17.12
C ARG A 70 8.23 -0.38 16.11
N LEU A 71 7.31 0.07 15.26
CA LEU A 71 7.56 1.13 14.29
C LEU A 71 7.81 2.48 14.99
N ILE A 72 7.04 2.79 16.03
CA ILE A 72 7.26 3.99 16.86
C ILE A 72 8.60 3.92 17.58
N ASP A 73 8.96 2.78 18.15
CA ASP A 73 10.20 2.61 18.90
C ASP A 73 11.43 2.82 18.00
N GLU A 74 11.33 2.45 16.72
CA GLU A 74 12.42 2.60 15.74
C GLU A 74 12.51 4.00 15.15
N TYR A 75 11.39 4.59 14.71
CA TYR A 75 11.39 5.83 13.93
C TYR A 75 10.84 7.07 14.64
N GLY A 76 10.31 6.89 15.86
CA GLY A 76 9.49 7.88 16.53
C GLY A 76 8.09 8.00 15.91
N ARG A 77 7.19 8.66 16.65
CA ARG A 77 5.77 8.73 16.30
C ARG A 77 5.50 9.46 14.98
N GLU A 78 6.23 10.53 14.68
CA GLU A 78 6.03 11.34 13.48
C GLU A 78 6.33 10.55 12.20
N HIS A 79 7.52 9.96 12.11
CA HIS A 79 7.89 9.12 10.96
C HIS A 79 7.04 7.86 10.86
N ALA A 80 6.70 7.22 11.98
CA ALA A 80 5.79 6.07 11.99
C ALA A 80 4.42 6.41 11.37
N MET A 81 3.89 7.61 11.65
CA MET A 81 2.65 8.10 11.04
C MET A 81 2.78 8.31 9.53
N VAL A 82 3.91 8.82 9.05
CA VAL A 82 4.18 8.97 7.61
C VAL A 82 4.23 7.61 6.93
N ILE A 83 4.95 6.64 7.50
CA ILE A 83 5.05 5.28 6.97
C ILE A 83 3.66 4.63 6.90
N LEU A 84 2.85 4.74 7.96
CA LEU A 84 1.47 4.23 7.98
C LEU A 84 0.58 4.92 6.94
N ALA A 85 0.69 6.24 6.78
CA ALA A 85 -0.06 6.99 5.77
C ALA A 85 0.30 6.51 4.36
N MET A 86 1.59 6.33 4.07
CA MET A 86 2.04 5.79 2.79
C MET A 86 1.56 4.35 2.58
N ALA A 87 1.63 3.50 3.60
CA ALA A 87 1.12 2.12 3.50
C ALA A 87 -0.38 2.09 3.16
N ARG A 88 -1.19 2.96 3.78
CA ARG A 88 -2.62 3.13 3.48
C ARG A 88 -2.85 3.56 2.02
N VAL A 89 -2.13 4.59 1.57
CA VAL A 89 -2.26 5.11 0.20
C VAL A 89 -1.90 4.04 -0.82
N ILE A 90 -0.81 3.30 -0.61
CA ILE A 90 -0.38 2.25 -1.55
C ILE A 90 -1.33 1.05 -1.51
N GLN A 91 -1.86 0.66 -0.35
CA GLN A 91 -2.87 -0.40 -0.24
C GLN A 91 -4.09 -0.08 -1.11
N VAL A 92 -4.59 1.15 -0.99
CA VAL A 92 -5.71 1.66 -1.78
C VAL A 92 -5.34 1.72 -3.27
N GLY A 93 -4.15 2.22 -3.60
CA GLY A 93 -3.63 2.27 -4.96
C GLY A 93 -3.52 0.89 -5.62
N ASN A 94 -3.10 -0.13 -4.88
CA ASN A 94 -3.02 -1.51 -5.40
C ASN A 94 -4.40 -2.08 -5.71
N ILE A 95 -5.42 -1.84 -4.88
CA ILE A 95 -6.81 -2.28 -5.14
C ILE A 95 -7.29 -1.73 -6.50
N TYR A 96 -7.11 -0.42 -6.73
CA TYR A 96 -7.54 0.20 -7.97
C TYR A 96 -6.65 -0.19 -9.15
N GLY A 97 -5.33 -0.27 -8.95
CA GLY A 97 -4.38 -0.68 -9.98
C GLY A 97 -4.70 -2.07 -10.54
N MET A 98 -5.08 -3.02 -9.68
CA MET A 98 -5.52 -4.35 -10.09
C MET A 98 -6.86 -4.32 -10.83
N ALA A 99 -7.85 -3.56 -10.36
CA ALA A 99 -9.14 -3.44 -11.03
C ALA A 99 -9.02 -2.83 -12.44
N VAL A 100 -8.25 -1.74 -12.57
CA VAL A 100 -7.98 -1.10 -13.87
C VAL A 100 -7.22 -2.05 -14.80
N SER A 101 -6.21 -2.77 -14.29
CA SER A 101 -5.45 -3.73 -15.09
C SER A 101 -6.32 -4.88 -15.59
N ALA A 102 -7.19 -5.41 -14.73
CA ALA A 102 -8.13 -6.48 -15.11
C ALA A 102 -9.11 -6.03 -16.22
N ILE A 103 -9.66 -4.81 -16.11
CA ILE A 103 -10.52 -4.22 -17.15
C ILE A 103 -9.74 -4.06 -18.46
N ARG A 104 -8.53 -3.49 -18.39
CA ARG A 104 -7.66 -3.31 -19.56
C ARG A 104 -7.36 -4.65 -20.25
N ASP A 105 -7.07 -5.68 -19.47
CA ASP A 105 -6.70 -6.99 -20.01
C ASP A 105 -7.91 -7.70 -20.65
N ARG A 106 -9.13 -7.49 -20.14
CA ARG A 106 -10.37 -7.90 -20.82
C ARG A 106 -10.52 -7.25 -22.19
N PHE A 107 -10.32 -5.93 -22.29
CA PHE A 107 -10.39 -5.21 -23.57
C PHE A 107 -9.30 -5.66 -24.55
N ARG A 108 -8.19 -6.23 -24.05
CA ARG A 108 -7.14 -6.86 -24.86
C ARG A 108 -7.41 -8.34 -25.19
N GLY A 109 -8.57 -8.88 -24.82
CA GLY A 109 -8.92 -10.28 -25.04
C GLY A 109 -8.16 -11.27 -24.15
N LYS A 110 -7.54 -10.79 -23.06
CA LYS A 110 -6.73 -11.58 -22.11
C LYS A 110 -7.30 -11.51 -20.68
N PRO A 111 -8.58 -11.86 -20.44
CA PRO A 111 -9.13 -11.84 -19.09
C PRO A 111 -8.37 -12.80 -18.17
N SER A 112 -8.12 -12.39 -16.92
CA SER A 112 -7.46 -13.26 -15.92
C SER A 112 -8.29 -14.46 -15.48
N GLY A 113 -9.62 -14.42 -15.70
CA GLY A 113 -10.57 -15.42 -15.22
C GLY A 113 -10.84 -15.39 -13.70
N LYS A 114 -10.14 -14.54 -12.94
CA LYS A 114 -10.22 -14.50 -11.46
C LYS A 114 -11.41 -13.68 -10.93
N THR A 115 -11.89 -12.72 -11.71
CA THR A 115 -12.91 -11.72 -11.34
C THR A 115 -13.97 -11.61 -12.44
N SER A 116 -15.04 -10.85 -12.19
CA SER A 116 -16.04 -10.48 -13.21
C SER A 116 -15.91 -9.01 -13.58
N LEU A 117 -16.38 -8.63 -14.79
CA LEU A 117 -16.36 -7.22 -15.23
C LEU A 117 -17.16 -6.32 -14.27
N LEU A 118 -18.31 -6.78 -13.80
CA LEU A 118 -19.13 -6.03 -12.83
C LEU A 118 -18.39 -5.79 -11.52
N TYR A 119 -17.64 -6.79 -11.04
CA TYR A 119 -16.83 -6.65 -9.83
C TYR A 119 -15.70 -5.64 -10.02
N GLU A 120 -15.01 -5.66 -11.16
CA GLU A 120 -13.94 -4.71 -11.44
C GLU A 120 -14.48 -3.27 -11.58
N LEU A 121 -15.58 -3.08 -12.30
CA LEU A 121 -16.23 -1.78 -12.44
C LEU A 121 -16.78 -1.26 -11.11
N SER A 122 -17.32 -2.14 -10.25
CA SER A 122 -17.83 -1.72 -8.95
C SER A 122 -16.71 -1.17 -8.08
N ILE A 123 -15.50 -1.77 -8.11
CA ILE A 123 -14.34 -1.20 -7.42
C ILE A 123 -14.08 0.23 -7.90
N ILE A 124 -14.02 0.46 -9.22
CA ILE A 124 -13.75 1.80 -9.77
C ILE A 124 -14.84 2.80 -9.39
N VAL A 125 -16.12 2.42 -9.43
CA VAL A 125 -17.22 3.34 -9.11
C VAL A 125 -17.28 3.64 -7.62
N LEU A 126 -17.01 2.65 -6.77
CA LEU A 126 -17.10 2.79 -5.32
C LEU A 126 -16.12 3.84 -4.75
N VAL A 127 -14.99 4.14 -5.42
CA VAL A 127 -14.07 5.19 -4.96
C VAL A 127 -14.76 6.56 -4.86
N PHE A 128 -15.64 6.87 -5.83
CA PHE A 128 -16.36 8.13 -5.88
C PHE A 128 -17.40 8.25 -4.76
N LEU A 129 -17.83 7.12 -4.19
CA LEU A 129 -18.68 7.08 -3.00
C LEU A 129 -17.87 7.09 -1.70
N TYR A 130 -16.78 6.33 -1.64
CA TYR A 130 -15.95 6.23 -0.43
C TYR A 130 -15.18 7.51 -0.11
N LEU A 131 -14.63 8.22 -1.11
CA LEU A 131 -13.87 9.45 -0.87
C LEU A 131 -14.67 10.56 -0.16
N PRO A 132 -15.90 10.94 -0.59
CA PRO A 132 -16.66 11.94 0.13
C PRO A 132 -17.04 11.48 1.54
N ILE A 133 -17.39 10.20 1.73
CA ILE A 133 -17.67 9.64 3.06
C ILE A 133 -16.44 9.74 3.96
N ALA A 134 -15.27 9.35 3.46
CA ALA A 134 -14.01 9.43 4.19
C ALA A 134 -13.64 10.89 4.51
N GLY A 135 -13.90 11.83 3.60
CA GLY A 135 -13.71 13.26 3.84
C GLY A 135 -14.59 13.81 4.96
N ILE A 136 -15.87 13.44 4.97
CA ILE A 136 -16.80 13.81 6.05
C ILE A 136 -16.36 13.18 7.38
N GLN A 137 -15.97 11.91 7.37
CA GLN A 137 -15.45 11.23 8.56
C GLN A 137 -14.20 11.92 9.10
N ALA A 138 -13.24 12.25 8.24
CA ALA A 138 -12.03 12.97 8.62
C ALA A 138 -12.34 14.35 9.22
N LEU A 139 -13.34 15.07 8.68
CA LEU A 139 -13.79 16.34 9.23
C LEU A 139 -14.39 16.18 10.63
N ILE A 140 -15.25 15.17 10.82
CA ILE A 140 -15.85 14.85 12.12
C ILE A 140 -14.77 14.48 13.15
N GLU A 141 -13.81 13.65 12.78
CA GLU A 141 -12.72 13.22 13.66
C GLU A 141 -11.78 14.38 14.02
N LYS A 142 -11.53 15.28 13.07
CA LYS A 142 -10.80 16.54 13.31
C LYS A 142 -11.51 17.42 14.33
N ILE A 143 -12.83 17.59 14.21
CA ILE A 143 -13.65 18.35 15.19
C ILE A 143 -13.58 17.69 16.57
N ARG A 144 -13.62 16.35 16.62
CA ARG A 144 -13.52 15.56 17.85
C ARG A 144 -12.11 15.47 18.45
N ARG A 145 -11.09 16.04 17.78
CA ARG A 145 -9.66 15.96 18.17
C ARG A 145 -9.20 14.51 18.41
N LYS A 146 -9.76 13.57 17.65
CA LYS A 146 -9.36 12.15 17.73
C LYS A 146 -7.94 12.00 17.19
N THR A 147 -7.13 11.16 17.83
CA THR A 147 -5.78 10.89 17.33
C THR A 147 -5.86 10.09 16.03
N LEU A 148 -4.89 10.29 15.13
CA LEU A 148 -4.78 9.54 13.87
C LEU A 148 -4.10 8.17 14.07
N ASP A 149 -3.84 7.79 15.33
CA ASP A 149 -3.28 6.49 15.69
C ASP A 149 -4.19 5.38 15.15
N PRO A 150 -3.62 4.27 14.65
CA PRO A 150 -4.41 3.10 14.30
C PRO A 150 -5.21 2.47 15.47
N PHE A 151 -5.00 2.88 16.73
CA PHE A 151 -5.68 2.34 17.93
C PHE A 151 -6.30 3.38 18.86
#